data_AF-A0A2T4THV9-F1
#
_entry.id   AF-A0A2T4THV9-F1
#
_cell.length_a   1.000
_cell.length_b   1.000
_cell.length_c   1.000
_cell.angle_alpha   90.00
_cell.angle_beta   90.00
_cell.angle_gamma   90.00
#
_symmetry.space_group_name_H-M   'P 1'
#
loop_
_entity.id
_entity.type
_entity.pdbx_description
1 polymer ?
#
loop_
_entity_poly.entity_id
_entity_poly.type
_entity_poly.pdbx_seq_one_letter_code
_entity_poly.pdbx_strand_id
1 'polypeptide(L)'
;MERLLSHSITPTDKPEWLLKLQRAINQGYSLRGIENSENGWRELKDFVDWFIYKLYDRRDITVRSRITSYLMIEGGQTELHIKRNKKTIQIYYIQKQ
;
A
#
# COMPACT_ATOMS: atom_id res chain seq x y z
N MET A 1 10.60 -18.16 1.17
CA MET A 1 10.85 -16.74 1.50
C MET A 1 9.56 -15.98 1.22
N GLU A 2 9.07 -15.22 2.20
CA GLU A 2 7.84 -14.44 2.06
C GLU A 2 8.16 -13.15 1.29
N ARG A 3 7.43 -12.89 0.18
CA ARG A 3 7.61 -11.67 -0.61
C ARG A 3 6.33 -10.85 -0.63
N LEU A 4 6.46 -9.57 -0.31
CA LEU A 4 5.39 -8.60 -0.50
C LEU A 4 5.24 -8.31 -1.98
N LEU A 5 4.09 -8.66 -2.54
CA LEU A 5 3.74 -8.34 -3.91
C LEU A 5 2.68 -7.25 -3.93
N SER A 6 2.58 -6.58 -5.07
CA SER A 6 1.65 -5.48 -5.27
C SER A 6 0.89 -5.68 -6.58
N HIS A 7 -0.44 -5.69 -6.53
CA HIS A 7 -1.32 -5.76 -7.68
C HIS A 7 -2.05 -4.43 -7.90
N SER A 8 -1.82 -3.80 -9.06
CA SER A 8 -2.49 -2.53 -9.42
C SER A 8 -3.71 -2.82 -10.28
N ILE A 9 -4.89 -2.35 -9.85
CA ILE A 9 -6.15 -2.56 -10.58
C ILE A 9 -6.31 -1.54 -11.71
N THR A 10 -5.67 -0.36 -11.59
CA THR A 10 -5.70 0.68 -12.62
C THR A 10 -4.32 0.79 -13.29
N PRO A 11 -4.10 0.13 -14.45
CA PRO A 11 -2.80 0.13 -15.11
C PRO A 11 -2.50 1.41 -15.91
N THR A 12 -3.51 2.09 -16.46
CA THR A 12 -3.31 3.11 -17.49
C THR A 12 -3.04 4.53 -16.96
N ASP A 13 -3.50 4.86 -15.74
CA ASP A 13 -3.35 6.19 -15.15
C ASP A 13 -2.93 6.07 -13.67
N LYS A 14 -1.75 5.47 -13.46
CA LYS A 14 -1.23 5.34 -12.10
C LYS A 14 -0.72 6.71 -11.64
N PRO A 15 -1.29 7.31 -10.58
CA PRO A 15 -0.85 8.62 -10.14
C PRO A 15 0.57 8.55 -9.58
N GLU A 16 1.35 9.62 -9.76
CA GLU A 16 2.76 9.67 -9.34
C GLU A 16 2.97 9.32 -7.86
N TRP A 17 2.05 9.74 -6.99
CA TRP A 17 2.12 9.41 -5.57
C TRP A 17 2.04 7.90 -5.31
N LEU A 18 1.31 7.15 -6.12
CA LEU A 18 1.19 5.70 -5.98
C LEU A 18 2.49 5.01 -6.42
N LEU A 19 3.16 5.51 -7.46
CA LEU A 19 4.49 5.06 -7.86
C LEU A 19 5.52 5.32 -6.75
N LYS A 20 5.48 6.51 -6.14
CA LYS A 20 6.36 6.86 -5.01
C LYS A 20 6.11 5.95 -3.81
N LEU A 21 4.84 5.65 -3.50
CA LEU A 21 4.48 4.71 -2.45
C LEU A 21 5.02 3.30 -2.72
N GLN A 22 4.81 2.78 -3.94
CA GLN A 22 5.32 1.46 -4.35
C GLN A 22 6.85 1.38 -4.21
N ARG A 23 7.57 2.43 -4.60
CA ARG A 23 9.03 2.49 -4.45
C ARG A 23 9.45 2.53 -2.99
N ALA A 24 8.79 3.33 -2.16
CA ALA A 24 9.12 3.46 -0.75
C ALA A 24 8.88 2.14 0.02
N ILE A 25 7.78 1.44 -0.28
CA ILE A 25 7.50 0.12 0.26
C ILE A 25 8.55 -0.89 -0.22
N ASN A 26 8.88 -0.93 -1.51
CA ASN A 26 9.94 -1.82 -1.99
C ASN A 26 11.29 -1.52 -1.30
N GLN A 27 11.66 -0.25 -1.12
CA GLN A 27 12.92 0.08 -0.44
C GLN A 27 12.92 -0.35 1.04
N GLY A 28 11.83 -0.10 1.76
CA GLY A 28 11.73 -0.46 3.18
C GLY A 28 11.60 -1.95 3.44
N TYR A 29 10.91 -2.68 2.55
CA TYR A 29 10.48 -4.05 2.80
C TYR A 29 11.08 -5.10 1.87
N SER A 30 11.74 -4.74 0.77
CA SER A 30 12.46 -5.72 -0.08
C SER A 30 13.70 -6.29 0.59
N LEU A 31 14.31 -5.58 1.55
CA LEU A 31 15.49 -6.07 2.29
C LEU A 31 15.12 -6.82 3.58
N ARG A 32 14.15 -6.30 4.32
CA ARG A 32 13.73 -6.85 5.63
C ARG A 32 12.70 -7.98 5.50
N GLY A 33 11.99 -8.04 4.37
CA GLY A 33 10.74 -8.80 4.28
C GLY A 33 9.64 -8.17 5.14
N ILE A 34 8.41 -8.65 4.96
CA ILE A 34 7.33 -8.41 5.92
C ILE A 34 7.05 -9.72 6.61
N GLU A 35 7.02 -9.69 7.93
CA GLU A 35 6.50 -10.80 8.72
C GLU A 35 5.01 -10.93 8.42
N ASN A 36 4.57 -12.10 7.95
CA ASN A 36 3.16 -12.37 7.73
C ASN A 36 2.40 -12.61 9.05
N SER A 37 2.55 -11.65 9.97
CA SER A 37 1.87 -11.55 11.26
C SER A 37 1.06 -10.27 11.30
N GLU A 38 0.11 -10.19 12.23
CA GLU A 38 -0.70 -8.99 12.43
C GLU A 38 0.17 -7.75 12.68
N ASN A 39 1.30 -7.91 13.36
CA ASN A 39 2.25 -6.82 13.62
C ASN A 39 2.91 -6.32 12.33
N GLY A 40 3.43 -7.22 11.48
CA GLY A 40 4.04 -6.82 10.21
C GLY A 40 3.05 -6.11 9.28
N TRP A 41 1.80 -6.59 9.24
CA TRP A 41 0.71 -5.95 8.50
C TRP A 41 0.31 -4.59 9.08
N ARG A 42 0.28 -4.46 10.41
CA ARG A 42 0.03 -3.18 11.08
C ARG A 42 1.14 -2.18 10.79
N GLU A 43 2.42 -2.57 10.89
CA GLU A 43 3.55 -1.69 10.53
C GLU A 43 3.46 -1.20 9.08
N LEU A 44 3.12 -2.08 8.14
CA LEU A 44 2.92 -1.68 6.74
C LEU A 44 1.74 -0.70 6.59
N LYS A 45 0.63 -0.95 7.30
CA LYS A 45 -0.53 -0.06 7.27
C LYS A 45 -0.18 1.32 7.85
N ASP A 46 0.49 1.38 9.00
CA ASP A 46 0.94 2.62 9.63
C ASP A 46 1.86 3.41 8.69
N PHE A 47 2.80 2.74 8.02
CA PHE A 47 3.64 3.37 7.01
C PHE A 47 2.82 3.96 5.85
N VAL A 48 1.84 3.22 5.33
CA VAL A 48 0.96 3.68 4.24
C VAL A 48 0.09 4.85 4.69
N ASP A 49 -0.48 4.79 5.89
CA ASP A 49 -1.32 5.88 6.43
C ASP A 49 -0.50 7.15 6.66
N TRP A 50 0.71 7.02 7.22
CA TRP A 50 1.65 8.14 7.35
C TRP A 50 1.99 8.74 5.98
N PHE A 51 2.24 7.90 4.96
CA PHE A 51 2.51 8.37 3.61
C PHE A 51 1.31 9.13 3.03
N ILE A 52 0.10 8.58 3.17
CA ILE A 52 -1.15 9.23 2.72
C ILE A 52 -1.33 10.57 3.43
N TYR A 53 -1.14 10.62 4.74
CA TYR A 53 -1.19 11.87 5.51
C TYR A 53 -0.21 12.91 4.95
N LYS A 54 1.03 12.50 4.66
CA LYS A 54 2.04 13.37 4.05
C LYS A 54 1.70 13.84 2.63
N LEU A 55 0.93 13.06 1.87
CA LEU A 55 0.43 13.51 0.57
C LEU A 55 -0.56 14.67 0.69
N TYR A 56 -1.37 14.70 1.75
CA TYR A 56 -2.32 15.80 2.00
C TYR A 56 -1.64 17.02 2.63
N ASP A 57 -0.59 16.83 3.40
CA ASP A 57 0.20 17.88 4.05
C ASP A 57 1.09 18.65 3.06
N ARG A 58 1.54 17.99 1.98
CA ARG A 58 2.39 18.62 0.95
C ARG A 58 1.63 19.64 0.11
N ARG A 59 2.07 20.90 0.19
CA ARG A 59 1.54 22.03 -0.60
C ARG A 59 1.75 21.87 -2.10
N ASP A 60 2.78 21.11 -2.49
CA ASP A 60 3.16 20.82 -3.88
C ASP A 60 2.33 19.71 -4.56
N ILE A 61 1.44 19.02 -3.83
CA ILE A 61 0.62 17.93 -4.38
C ILE A 61 -0.86 18.22 -4.10
N THR A 62 -1.62 18.60 -5.14
CA THR A 62 -3.08 18.75 -5.01
C THR A 62 -3.78 17.39 -5.10
N VAL A 63 -3.83 16.65 -4.00
CA VAL A 63 -4.62 15.41 -3.94
C VAL A 63 -6.10 15.74 -3.73
N ARG A 64 -6.86 15.92 -4.83
CA ARG A 64 -8.33 16.12 -4.77
C ARG A 64 -9.12 14.85 -4.49
N SER A 65 -8.47 13.69 -4.51
CA SER A 65 -9.11 12.39 -4.29
C SER A 65 -9.01 11.96 -2.84
N ARG A 66 -10.02 11.29 -2.30
CA ARG A 66 -9.93 10.66 -0.97
C ARG A 66 -9.16 9.35 -1.08
N ILE A 67 -7.99 9.28 -0.45
CA ILE A 67 -7.13 8.10 -0.40
C ILE A 67 -7.23 7.49 0.99
N THR A 68 -7.41 6.18 1.06
CA THR A 68 -7.55 5.43 2.33
C THR A 68 -6.94 4.05 2.18
N SER A 69 -6.36 3.52 3.26
CA SER A 69 -5.84 2.16 3.33
C SER A 69 -6.73 1.27 4.23
N TYR A 70 -6.92 0.00 3.85
CA TYR A 70 -7.67 -0.98 4.63
C TYR A 70 -6.94 -2.31 4.66
N LEU A 71 -6.77 -2.88 5.84
CA LEU A 71 -6.40 -4.28 5.99
C LEU A 71 -7.65 -5.13 5.86
N MET A 72 -7.60 -6.15 5.01
CA MET A 72 -8.66 -7.14 4.86
C MET A 72 -8.05 -8.54 4.91
N ILE A 73 -8.84 -9.51 5.36
CA ILE A 73 -8.47 -10.93 5.33
C ILE A 73 -9.42 -11.57 4.31
N GLU A 74 -8.91 -11.92 3.14
CA GLU A 74 -9.67 -12.59 2.09
C GLU A 74 -9.11 -14.00 1.88
N GLY A 75 -9.96 -15.02 1.93
CA GLY A 75 -9.56 -16.41 1.67
C GLY A 75 -8.47 -16.97 2.59
N GLY A 76 -8.30 -16.41 3.80
CA GLY A 76 -7.24 -16.79 4.75
C GLY A 76 -5.90 -16.09 4.50
N GLN A 77 -5.86 -15.13 3.58
CA GLN A 77 -4.70 -14.27 3.32
C GLN A 77 -4.99 -12.83 3.76
N THR A 78 -4.05 -12.24 4.48
CA THR A 78 -4.12 -10.81 4.81
C THR A 78 -3.66 -9.98 3.62
N GLU A 79 -4.42 -8.92 3.33
CA GLU A 79 -4.18 -8.02 2.21
C GLU A 79 -4.34 -6.56 2.65
N LEU A 80 -3.49 -5.69 2.12
CA LEU A 80 -3.62 -4.25 2.29
C LEU A 80 -4.15 -3.60 1.01
N HIS A 81 -5.36 -3.06 1.09
CA HIS A 81 -6.06 -2.44 -0.01
C HIS A 81 -5.95 -0.92 0.09
N ILE A 82 -5.44 -0.29 -0.97
CA ILE A 82 -5.43 1.17 -1.13
C ILE A 82 -6.57 1.56 -2.05
N LYS A 83 -7.45 2.42 -1.50
CA LYS A 83 -8.62 2.94 -2.19
C LYS A 83 -8.44 4.43 -2.50
N ARG A 84 -8.82 4.82 -3.72
CA ARG A 84 -8.96 6.20 -4.16
C ARG A 84 -10.41 6.44 -4.53
N ASN A 85 -11.06 7.41 -3.89
CA ASN A 85 -12.49 7.70 -4.04
C ASN A 85 -13.36 6.44 -3.90
N LYS A 86 -13.11 5.65 -2.83
CA LYS A 86 -13.76 4.36 -2.53
C LYS A 86 -13.44 3.20 -3.50
N LYS A 87 -12.74 3.42 -4.61
CA LYS A 87 -12.33 2.36 -5.54
C LYS A 87 -10.96 1.82 -5.16
N THR A 88 -10.81 0.51 -5.03
CA THR A 88 -9.49 -0.13 -4.86
C THR A 88 -8.67 0.09 -6.13
N ILE A 89 -7.48 0.65 -5.97
CA ILE A 89 -6.55 0.91 -7.08
C ILE A 89 -5.26 0.11 -6.94
N GLN A 90 -4.95 -0.34 -5.72
CA GLN A 90 -3.75 -1.10 -5.41
C GLN A 90 -4.05 -2.05 -4.26
N ILE A 91 -3.57 -3.28 -4.39
CA ILE A 91 -3.59 -4.32 -3.34
C ILE A 91 -2.15 -4.74 -3.08
N TYR A 92 -1.82 -4.98 -1.82
CA TYR A 92 -0.59 -5.62 -1.39
C TYR A 92 -0.92 -6.92 -0.66
N TYR A 93 -0.18 -7.97 -0.97
CA TYR A 93 -0.34 -9.28 -0.36
C TYR A 93 1.02 -9.95 -0.22
N ILE A 94 1.14 -10.86 0.75
CA ILE A 94 2.35 -11.67 0.92
C ILE A 94 2.12 -13.00 0.21
N GLN A 95 2.98 -13.31 -0.75
CA GLN A 95 3.00 -14.63 -1.37
C GLN A 95 4.10 -15.48 -0.70
N LYS A 96 3.69 -16.61 -0.14
CA LYS A 96 4.59 -17.70 0.25
C LYS A 96 4.98 -18.45 -1.02
N GLN A 97 6.26 -18.37 -1.40
CA GLN A 97 6.87 -19.29 -2.38
C GLN A 97 7.21 -20.61 -1.71
#